data_AF-A0A7V0T817-F1
#
_entry.id   AF-A0A7V0T817-F1
#
_cell.length_a   1.000
_cell.length_b   1.000
_cell.length_c   1.000
_cell.angle_alpha   90.00
_cell.angle_beta   90.00
_cell.angle_gamma   90.00
#
_symmetry.space_group_name_H-M   'P 1'
#
loop_
_entity.id
_entity.type
_entity.pdbx_description
1 polymer ?
#
loop_
_entity_poly.entity_id
_entity_poly.type
_entity_poly.pdbx_seq_one_letter_code
_entity_poly.pdbx_strand_id
1 'polypeptide(L)'
;MNHLEKGVEMRLGKLIAFTALVLLFSNCQKEINPLLTEWDTNFGSVPFEAIELQHFMPAFEEGIQHYEAEIKKIAENSEKATFENTIKALETSGELLWRTNRVFGVFNGANTNETLQNISKEISPRISRLNSDLYLNEALFQRVKTLYDSRESLILNEEELFVLDLTYKDFVHNGALLSSGNKEKLRQIKEELSHLYIKFRQNQLAETNKIILVIENESDLAGLPAEVREAAAELAKSKGMDKSWAINLQKPSFIPFLQYSERRDLREIVYKGYVNRGNNGDKYDCNEIIAKIASLRVALAQVMGYENYAQYQLTRRMAKTPQAVDDFLHKLWKPSLE
;
A
#
# COMPACT_ATOMS: atom_id res chain seq x y z
N MET A 1 -52.13 6.73 57.36
CA MET A 1 -51.92 6.45 55.92
C MET A 1 -50.79 7.34 55.36
N ASN A 2 -49.60 7.38 56.00
CA ASN A 2 -48.54 8.32 55.56
C ASN A 2 -47.09 8.01 56.01
N HIS A 3 -46.80 6.81 56.54
CA HIS A 3 -45.43 6.42 56.91
C HIS A 3 -44.89 5.18 56.19
N LEU A 4 -45.76 4.33 55.62
CA LEU A 4 -45.33 3.14 54.87
C LEU A 4 -45.00 3.45 53.40
N GLU A 5 -45.70 4.39 52.75
CA GLU A 5 -45.44 4.76 51.34
C GLU A 5 -44.10 5.50 51.15
N LYS A 6 -43.74 6.40 52.07
CA LYS A 6 -42.45 7.13 52.03
C LYS A 6 -41.22 6.22 52.13
N GLY A 7 -41.35 5.06 52.80
CA GLY A 7 -40.26 4.08 52.92
C GLY A 7 -40.01 3.28 51.65
N VAL A 8 -41.06 3.07 50.84
CA VAL A 8 -40.99 2.31 49.58
C VAL A 8 -40.46 3.19 48.44
N GLU A 9 -40.92 4.45 48.33
CA GLU A 9 -40.39 5.38 47.31
C GLU A 9 -38.90 5.69 47.51
N MET A 10 -38.44 5.84 48.75
CA MET A 10 -37.03 6.10 49.04
C MET A 10 -36.12 4.90 48.73
N ARG A 11 -36.63 3.67 48.85
CA ARG A 11 -35.91 2.44 48.49
C ARG A 11 -35.93 2.20 46.98
N LEU A 12 -37.02 2.54 46.29
CA LEU A 12 -37.10 2.43 44.83
C LEU A 12 -36.23 3.48 44.13
N GLY A 13 -36.21 4.72 44.63
CA GLY A 13 -35.33 5.78 44.11
C GLY A 13 -33.85 5.50 44.31
N LYS A 14 -33.46 4.88 45.44
CA LYS A 14 -32.08 4.42 45.67
C LYS A 14 -31.70 3.22 44.80
N LEU A 15 -32.64 2.31 44.50
CA LEU A 15 -32.39 1.16 43.62
C LEU A 15 -32.25 1.61 42.16
N ILE A 16 -33.10 2.54 41.69
CA ILE A 16 -33.05 3.12 40.34
C ILE A 16 -31.77 3.95 40.15
N ALA A 17 -31.36 4.74 41.16
CA ALA A 17 -30.12 5.49 41.13
C ALA A 17 -28.87 4.57 41.13
N PHE A 18 -28.93 3.42 41.82
CA PHE A 18 -27.83 2.44 41.81
C PHE A 18 -27.74 1.69 40.48
N THR A 19 -28.86 1.33 39.85
CA THR A 19 -28.88 0.74 38.50
C THR A 19 -28.49 1.74 37.40
N ALA A 20 -28.86 3.02 37.53
CA ALA A 20 -28.41 4.07 36.60
C ALA A 20 -26.92 4.38 36.76
N LEU A 21 -26.36 4.28 37.97
CA LEU A 21 -24.93 4.43 38.21
C LEU A 21 -24.12 3.24 37.66
N VAL A 22 -24.64 2.00 37.77
CA VAL A 22 -24.01 0.80 37.17
C VAL A 22 -24.08 0.81 35.62
N LEU A 23 -25.12 1.41 35.04
CA LEU A 23 -25.24 1.60 33.59
C LEU A 23 -24.39 2.76 33.05
N LEU A 24 -23.97 3.71 33.90
CA LEU A 24 -23.03 4.79 33.53
C LEU A 24 -21.55 4.41 33.70
N PHE A 25 -21.25 3.32 34.40
CA PHE A 25 -19.88 2.76 34.51
C PHE A 25 -19.61 1.61 33.52
N SER A 26 -20.61 1.17 32.74
CA SER A 26 -20.46 0.06 31.80
C SER A 26 -20.11 0.48 30.36
N ASN A 27 -19.84 1.76 30.09
CA ASN A 27 -19.55 2.21 28.72
C ASN A 27 -18.36 3.17 28.60
N CYS A 28 -17.39 3.04 29.51
CA CYS A 28 -16.08 3.69 29.41
C CYS A 28 -14.95 2.68 29.64
N GLN A 29 -15.12 1.45 29.16
CA GLN A 29 -13.99 0.60 28.83
C GLN A 29 -13.60 1.02 27.41
N LYS A 30 -12.53 1.83 27.28
CA LYS A 30 -11.92 2.13 25.99
C LYS A 30 -11.65 0.77 25.34
N GLU A 31 -12.44 0.42 24.33
CA GLU A 31 -12.32 -0.86 23.66
C GLU A 31 -10.86 -1.01 23.23
N ILE A 32 -10.20 -2.05 23.75
CA ILE A 32 -8.76 -2.20 23.59
C ILE A 32 -8.53 -2.48 22.11
N ASN A 33 -7.86 -1.57 21.41
CA ASN A 33 -7.54 -1.77 20.01
C ASN A 33 -6.48 -2.89 19.89
N PRO A 34 -6.81 -4.05 19.31
CA PRO A 34 -5.90 -5.20 19.25
C PRO A 34 -4.67 -4.93 18.36
N LEU A 35 -4.70 -3.91 17.50
CA LEU A 35 -3.53 -3.50 16.71
C LEU A 35 -2.51 -2.73 17.57
N LEU A 36 -2.95 -2.20 18.72
CA LEU A 36 -2.14 -1.39 19.63
C LEU A 36 -1.54 -2.18 20.80
N THR A 37 -1.89 -3.46 20.95
CA THR A 37 -1.38 -4.32 22.03
C THR A 37 -0.29 -5.27 21.52
N GLU A 38 0.45 -5.87 22.44
CA GLU A 38 1.24 -7.06 22.12
C GLU A 38 0.32 -8.25 21.86
N TRP A 39 0.77 -9.21 21.05
CA TRP A 39 0.01 -10.40 20.70
C TRP A 39 0.62 -11.62 21.37
N ASP A 40 -0.15 -12.29 22.21
CA ASP A 40 0.22 -13.54 22.89
C ASP A 40 -0.16 -14.79 22.06
N THR A 41 -0.19 -14.63 20.74
CA THR A 41 -0.47 -15.71 19.80
C THR A 41 0.82 -16.48 19.50
N ASN A 42 0.68 -17.71 19.00
CA ASN A 42 1.85 -18.51 18.59
C ASN A 42 2.70 -17.73 17.57
N PHE A 43 3.98 -17.56 17.88
CA PHE A 43 4.95 -16.79 17.10
C PHE A 43 4.60 -15.29 16.92
N GLY A 44 3.72 -14.73 17.75
CA GLY A 44 3.23 -13.36 17.57
C GLY A 44 2.44 -13.19 16.26
N SER A 45 1.69 -14.22 15.85
CA SER A 45 0.84 -14.17 14.66
C SER A 45 -0.30 -13.16 14.80
N VAL A 46 -0.72 -12.56 13.70
CA VAL A 46 -1.83 -11.58 13.69
C VAL A 46 -3.12 -12.23 14.23
N PRO A 47 -3.77 -11.68 15.27
CA PRO A 47 -5.04 -12.18 15.79
C PRO A 47 -6.20 -11.70 14.91
N PHE A 48 -6.32 -12.25 13.69
CA PHE A 48 -7.30 -11.81 12.69
C PHE A 48 -8.75 -11.78 13.21
N GLU A 49 -9.11 -12.72 14.09
CA GLU A 49 -10.46 -12.84 14.66
C GLU A 49 -10.83 -11.68 15.59
N ALA A 50 -9.84 -11.01 16.18
CA ALA A 50 -10.06 -9.86 17.07
C ALA A 50 -10.06 -8.53 16.31
N ILE A 51 -9.56 -8.50 15.06
CA ILE A 51 -9.31 -7.26 14.33
C ILE A 51 -10.51 -6.90 13.45
N GLU A 52 -11.22 -5.85 13.84
CA GLU A 52 -12.28 -5.22 13.07
C GLU A 52 -11.79 -4.01 12.27
N LEU A 53 -12.56 -3.64 11.23
CA LEU A 53 -12.20 -2.54 10.33
C LEU A 53 -12.09 -1.18 11.05
N GLN A 54 -12.88 -0.99 12.11
CA GLN A 54 -12.88 0.22 12.93
C GLN A 54 -11.56 0.43 13.71
N HIS A 55 -10.77 -0.63 13.90
CA HIS A 55 -9.50 -0.56 14.61
C HIS A 55 -8.39 0.11 13.80
N PHE A 56 -8.46 0.11 12.47
CA PHE A 56 -7.34 0.55 11.62
C PHE A 56 -7.05 2.04 11.73
N MET A 57 -8.05 2.91 11.60
CA MET A 57 -7.81 4.37 11.62
C MET A 57 -7.23 4.85 12.95
N PRO A 58 -7.79 4.48 14.13
CA PRO A 58 -7.19 4.82 15.41
C PRO A 58 -5.77 4.26 15.57
N ALA A 59 -5.53 3.02 15.11
CA ALA A 59 -4.20 2.42 15.19
C ALA A 59 -3.16 3.11 14.30
N PHE A 60 -3.58 3.55 13.12
CA PHE A 60 -2.75 4.36 12.24
C PHE A 60 -2.44 5.73 12.85
N GLU A 61 -3.43 6.41 13.42
CA GLU A 61 -3.23 7.71 14.05
C GLU A 61 -2.24 7.64 15.21
N GLU A 62 -2.39 6.66 16.10
CA GLU A 62 -1.47 6.45 17.22
C GLU A 62 -0.08 6.00 16.73
N GLY A 63 -0.03 5.06 15.77
CA GLY A 63 1.22 4.62 15.15
C GLY A 63 2.01 5.76 14.51
N ILE A 64 1.34 6.68 13.82
CA ILE A 64 1.97 7.86 13.22
C ILE A 64 2.53 8.77 14.31
N GLN A 65 1.77 9.08 15.36
CA GLN A 65 2.22 9.94 16.46
C GLN A 65 3.46 9.35 17.16
N HIS A 66 3.44 8.05 17.43
CA HIS A 66 4.58 7.34 18.03
C HIS A 66 5.81 7.40 17.13
N TYR A 67 5.63 7.11 15.83
CA TYR A 67 6.72 7.13 14.87
C TYR A 67 7.35 8.53 14.74
N GLU A 68 6.53 9.59 14.62
CA GLU A 68 7.01 10.97 14.56
C GLU A 68 7.80 11.34 15.83
N ALA A 69 7.34 10.92 17.01
CA ALA A 69 8.04 11.16 18.28
C ALA A 69 9.38 10.41 18.37
N GLU A 70 9.44 9.16 17.91
CA GLU A 70 10.66 8.35 17.86
C GLU A 70 11.69 8.96 16.90
N ILE A 71 11.27 9.31 15.68
CA ILE A 71 12.13 9.96 14.69
C ILE A 71 12.64 11.31 15.20
N LYS A 72 11.78 12.12 15.82
CA LYS A 72 12.19 13.37 16.44
C LYS A 72 13.23 13.15 17.54
N LYS A 73 13.01 12.17 18.43
CA LYS A 73 13.96 11.81 19.49
C LYS A 73 15.34 11.43 18.93
N ILE A 74 15.38 10.69 17.82
CA ILE A 74 16.64 10.31 17.16
C ILE A 74 17.32 11.54 16.56
N ALA A 75 16.57 12.35 15.81
CA ALA A 75 17.10 13.53 15.11
C ALA A 75 17.64 14.58 16.09
N GLU A 76 16.96 14.78 17.23
CA GLU A 76 17.28 15.80 18.24
C GLU A 76 18.18 15.30 19.38
N ASN A 77 18.64 14.04 19.33
CA ASN A 77 19.51 13.50 20.37
C ASN A 77 20.83 14.30 20.45
N SER A 78 21.14 14.91 21.59
CA SER A 78 22.34 15.73 21.78
C SER A 78 23.63 14.91 21.92
N GLU A 79 23.52 13.62 22.21
CA GLU A 79 24.67 12.71 22.22
C GLU A 79 25.24 12.52 20.82
N LYS A 80 26.57 12.30 20.76
CA LYS A 80 27.26 11.94 19.52
C LYS A 80 26.57 10.74 18.88
N ALA A 81 26.39 10.79 17.56
CA ALA A 81 25.80 9.68 16.82
C ALA A 81 26.59 8.38 17.04
N THR A 82 25.87 7.32 17.39
CA THR A 82 26.35 5.94 17.48
C THR A 82 25.44 5.04 16.65
N PHE A 83 25.91 3.83 16.32
CA PHE A 83 25.07 2.85 15.64
C PHE A 83 23.76 2.60 16.39
N GLU A 84 23.84 2.41 17.72
CA GLU A 84 22.70 2.18 18.60
C GLU A 84 21.71 3.35 18.62
N ASN A 85 22.18 4.59 18.86
CA ASN A 85 21.29 5.75 19.04
C ASN A 85 20.80 6.37 17.73
N THR A 86 21.24 5.86 16.58
CA THR A 86 20.90 6.39 15.26
C THR A 86 20.41 5.28 14.33
N ILE A 87 21.26 4.34 13.92
CA ILE A 87 20.89 3.33 12.91
C ILE A 87 19.92 2.31 13.49
N LYS A 88 20.28 1.64 14.58
CA LYS A 88 19.40 0.68 15.22
C LYS A 88 18.10 1.32 15.70
N ALA A 89 18.19 2.50 16.30
CA ALA A 89 17.01 3.26 16.70
C ALA A 89 16.06 3.53 15.51
N LEU A 90 16.60 3.88 14.34
CA LEU A 90 15.80 4.05 13.12
C LEU A 90 15.15 2.75 12.66
N GLU A 91 15.91 1.64 12.62
CA GLU A 91 15.40 0.33 12.21
C GLU A 91 14.29 -0.20 13.12
N THR A 92 14.34 0.13 14.42
CA THR A 92 13.30 -0.25 15.39
C THR A 92 12.16 0.75 15.52
N SER A 93 12.22 1.90 14.84
CA SER A 93 11.19 2.93 14.93
C SER A 93 9.93 2.55 14.15
N GLY A 94 8.78 2.96 14.67
CA GLY A 94 7.49 2.84 14.00
C GLY A 94 6.92 1.43 14.03
N GLU A 95 7.35 0.57 14.95
CA GLU A 95 6.88 -0.82 15.01
C GLU A 95 5.34 -0.90 15.03
N LEU A 96 4.68 -0.04 15.81
CA LEU A 96 3.23 0.07 15.86
C LEU A 96 2.59 0.45 14.51
N LEU A 97 3.15 1.48 13.86
CA LEU A 97 2.70 1.95 12.55
C LEU A 97 2.88 0.87 11.48
N TRP A 98 4.07 0.30 11.39
CA TRP A 98 4.41 -0.67 10.35
C TRP A 98 3.70 -2.01 10.56
N ARG A 99 3.48 -2.43 11.81
CA ARG A 99 2.63 -3.59 12.12
C ARG A 99 1.19 -3.36 11.67
N THR A 100 0.61 -2.21 12.00
CA THR A 100 -0.73 -1.81 11.55
C THR A 100 -0.82 -1.80 10.03
N ASN A 101 0.17 -1.19 9.36
CA ASN A 101 0.24 -1.12 7.89
C ASN A 101 0.36 -2.50 7.24
N ARG A 102 1.15 -3.42 7.82
CA ARG A 102 1.29 -4.81 7.34
C ARG A 102 -0.05 -5.54 7.41
N VAL A 103 -0.73 -5.50 8.56
CA VAL A 103 -2.04 -6.14 8.74
C VAL A 103 -3.07 -5.54 7.80
N PHE A 104 -3.16 -4.21 7.73
CA PHE A 104 -4.06 -3.53 6.82
C PHE A 104 -3.82 -3.93 5.36
N GLY A 105 -2.56 -4.05 4.95
CA GLY A 105 -2.17 -4.52 3.61
C GLY A 105 -2.68 -5.91 3.28
N VAL A 106 -2.70 -6.83 4.25
CA VAL A 106 -3.27 -8.19 4.08
C VAL A 106 -4.78 -8.11 3.85
N PHE A 107 -5.52 -7.38 4.70
CA PHE A 107 -6.97 -7.22 4.54
C PHE A 107 -7.32 -6.56 3.21
N ASN A 108 -6.69 -5.44 2.90
CA ASN A 108 -6.97 -4.67 1.69
C ASN A 108 -6.47 -5.36 0.40
N GLY A 109 -5.48 -6.24 0.50
CA GLY A 109 -4.98 -7.02 -0.63
C GLY A 109 -5.81 -8.26 -0.94
N ALA A 110 -6.30 -8.96 0.08
CA ALA A 110 -6.99 -10.25 -0.08
C ALA A 110 -8.53 -10.13 -0.08
N ASN A 111 -9.10 -9.22 0.71
CA ASN A 111 -10.55 -9.09 0.89
C ASN A 111 -10.96 -7.62 1.06
N THR A 112 -10.68 -6.81 0.04
CA THR A 112 -10.99 -5.37 0.06
C THR A 112 -12.49 -5.10 0.04
N ASN A 113 -12.89 -3.94 0.58
CA ASN A 113 -14.24 -3.40 0.52
C ASN A 113 -14.19 -1.86 0.51
N GLU A 114 -15.34 -1.21 0.41
CA GLU A 114 -15.41 0.27 0.35
C GLU A 114 -14.77 0.94 1.58
N THR A 115 -14.97 0.39 2.78
CA THR A 115 -14.37 0.89 4.02
C THR A 115 -12.84 0.84 3.96
N LEU A 116 -12.26 -0.31 3.61
CA LEU A 116 -10.82 -0.48 3.47
C LEU A 116 -10.24 0.43 2.37
N GLN A 117 -10.96 0.61 1.25
CA GLN A 117 -10.54 1.54 0.19
C GLN A 117 -10.54 2.99 0.67
N ASN A 118 -11.51 3.40 1.48
CA ASN A 118 -11.57 4.76 2.01
C ASN A 118 -10.45 5.00 3.05
N ILE A 119 -10.19 4.04 3.93
CA ILE A 119 -9.02 4.06 4.82
C ILE A 119 -7.73 4.20 4.00
N SER A 120 -7.57 3.40 2.93
CA SER A 120 -6.39 3.46 2.06
C SER A 120 -6.20 4.83 1.41
N LYS A 121 -7.30 5.46 0.94
CA LYS A 121 -7.25 6.82 0.35
C LYS A 121 -6.77 7.86 1.35
N GLU A 122 -7.16 7.73 2.60
CA GLU A 122 -6.78 8.67 3.66
C GLU A 122 -5.35 8.45 4.18
N ILE A 123 -4.96 7.19 4.41
CA ILE A 123 -3.69 6.89 5.07
C ILE A 123 -2.49 6.87 4.12
N SER A 124 -2.68 6.49 2.85
CA SER A 124 -1.55 6.37 1.91
C SER A 124 -0.80 7.69 1.70
N PRO A 125 -1.48 8.85 1.54
CA PRO A 125 -0.79 10.15 1.47
C PRO A 125 -0.03 10.50 2.75
N ARG A 126 -0.58 10.17 3.93
CA ARG A 126 0.07 10.42 5.23
C ARG A 126 1.35 9.61 5.38
N ILE A 127 1.32 8.30 5.07
CA ILE A 127 2.51 7.44 5.08
C ILE A 127 3.56 7.92 4.06
N SER A 128 3.13 8.33 2.86
CA SER A 128 4.03 8.88 1.84
C SER A 128 4.73 10.16 2.31
N ARG A 129 4.02 11.01 3.05
CA ARG A 129 4.57 12.22 3.65
C ARG A 129 5.58 11.88 4.74
N LEU A 130 5.25 10.97 5.67
CA LEU A 130 6.17 10.52 6.72
C LEU A 130 7.50 10.00 6.17
N ASN A 131 7.44 9.16 5.13
CA ASN A 131 8.66 8.70 4.46
C ASN A 131 9.46 9.85 3.83
N SER A 132 8.78 10.82 3.22
CA SER A 132 9.45 11.99 2.63
C SER A 132 10.09 12.86 3.70
N ASP A 133 9.40 13.09 4.81
CA ASP A 133 9.89 13.88 5.93
C ASP A 133 11.06 13.20 6.63
N LEU A 134 11.02 11.87 6.80
CA LEU A 134 12.15 11.08 7.29
C LEU A 134 13.41 11.31 6.44
N TYR A 135 13.34 11.01 5.14
CA TYR A 135 14.54 11.02 4.28
C TYR A 135 15.04 12.42 3.93
N LEU A 136 14.19 13.44 4.04
CA LEU A 136 14.57 14.83 3.80
C LEU A 136 14.95 15.57 5.10
N ASN A 137 14.79 14.95 6.27
CA ASN A 137 15.21 15.48 7.56
C ASN A 137 16.73 15.63 7.63
N GLU A 138 17.19 16.88 7.63
CA GLU A 138 18.62 17.22 7.59
C GLU A 138 19.35 16.85 8.88
N ALA A 139 18.75 17.08 10.04
CA ALA A 139 19.36 16.72 11.32
C ALA A 139 19.56 15.20 11.40
N LEU A 140 18.55 14.43 11.01
CA LEU A 140 18.63 12.97 11.00
C LEU A 140 19.66 12.45 10.00
N PHE A 141 19.64 12.97 8.77
CA PHE A 141 20.63 12.58 7.76
C PHE A 141 22.05 12.91 8.20
N GLN A 142 22.28 14.04 8.88
CA GLN A 142 23.60 14.41 9.36
C GLN A 142 24.15 13.39 10.38
N ARG A 143 23.29 12.82 11.23
CA ARG A 143 23.68 11.73 12.15
C ARG A 143 24.10 10.47 11.38
N VAL A 144 23.27 10.04 10.42
CA VAL A 144 23.55 8.88 9.57
C VAL A 144 24.83 9.07 8.77
N LYS A 145 24.99 10.25 8.14
CA LYS A 145 26.18 10.61 7.36
C LYS A 145 27.43 10.62 8.22
N THR A 146 27.37 11.12 9.45
CA THR A 146 28.52 11.12 10.38
C THR A 146 29.02 9.70 10.63
N LEU A 147 28.11 8.75 10.85
CA LEU A 147 28.47 7.33 11.01
C LEU A 147 29.00 6.75 9.70
N TYR A 148 28.35 7.03 8.59
CA TYR A 148 28.76 6.52 7.28
C TYR A 148 30.17 7.00 6.89
N ASP A 149 30.47 8.29 7.06
CA ASP A 149 31.77 8.87 6.73
C ASP A 149 32.89 8.31 7.62
N SER A 150 32.59 7.94 8.86
CA SER A 150 33.55 7.38 9.84
C SER A 150 33.52 5.86 9.95
N ARG A 151 32.76 5.17 9.09
CA ARG A 151 32.45 3.73 9.20
C ARG A 151 33.68 2.83 9.30
N GLU A 152 34.80 3.20 8.64
CA GLU A 152 36.06 2.43 8.67
C GLU A 152 36.75 2.45 10.04
N SER A 153 36.41 3.43 10.90
CA SER A 153 36.93 3.57 12.26
C SER A 153 35.99 3.04 13.34
N LEU A 154 34.76 2.66 12.97
CA LEU A 154 33.78 2.11 13.90
C LEU A 154 34.02 0.61 14.10
N ILE A 155 33.87 0.14 15.32
CA ILE A 155 33.90 -1.29 15.63
C ILE A 155 32.47 -1.82 15.39
N LEU A 156 32.17 -2.17 14.14
CA LEU A 156 30.89 -2.75 13.72
C LEU A 156 31.13 -4.14 13.14
N ASN A 157 30.17 -5.04 13.32
CA ASN A 157 30.15 -6.31 12.60
C ASN A 157 29.69 -6.11 11.13
N GLU A 158 29.77 -7.17 10.32
CA GLU A 158 29.43 -7.10 8.89
C GLU A 158 27.97 -6.70 8.64
N GLU A 159 27.03 -7.20 9.45
CA GLU A 159 25.61 -6.90 9.33
C GLU A 159 25.33 -5.43 9.69
N GLU A 160 25.92 -4.93 10.77
CA GLU A 160 25.79 -3.53 11.19
C GLU A 160 26.38 -2.57 10.14
N LEU A 161 27.54 -2.89 9.58
CA LEU A 161 28.14 -2.10 8.51
C LEU A 161 27.26 -2.09 7.25
N PHE A 162 26.67 -3.24 6.93
CA PHE A 162 25.77 -3.37 5.80
C PHE A 162 24.49 -2.56 5.99
N VAL A 163 23.86 -2.63 7.17
CA VAL A 163 22.67 -1.83 7.49
C VAL A 163 23.01 -0.34 7.43
N LEU A 164 24.14 0.11 8.00
CA LEU A 164 24.58 1.50 7.91
C LEU A 164 24.74 1.96 6.44
N ASP A 165 25.33 1.14 5.58
CA ASP A 165 25.48 1.45 4.16
C ASP A 165 24.13 1.51 3.43
N LEU A 166 23.21 0.60 3.72
CA LEU A 166 21.85 0.62 3.18
C LEU A 166 21.10 1.87 3.61
N THR A 167 21.06 2.16 4.92
CA THR A 167 20.38 3.33 5.47
C THR A 167 20.92 4.60 4.82
N TYR A 168 22.24 4.79 4.75
CA TYR A 168 22.83 5.95 4.08
C TYR A 168 22.40 6.07 2.61
N LYS A 169 22.47 4.96 1.86
CA LYS A 169 22.03 4.91 0.45
C LYS A 169 20.54 5.18 0.28
N ASP A 170 19.71 4.81 1.25
CA ASP A 170 18.28 5.17 1.28
C ASP A 170 18.06 6.67 1.40
N PHE A 171 18.76 7.33 2.32
CA PHE A 171 18.73 8.79 2.44
C PHE A 171 19.20 9.47 1.14
N VAL A 172 20.34 9.05 0.59
CA VAL A 172 20.89 9.63 -0.64
C VAL A 172 19.94 9.43 -1.82
N HIS A 173 19.42 8.22 -2.02
CA HIS A 173 18.49 7.91 -3.11
C HIS A 173 17.17 8.70 -3.00
N ASN A 174 16.80 9.11 -1.78
CA ASN A 174 15.63 9.92 -1.51
C ASN A 174 15.89 11.43 -1.48
N GLY A 175 17.12 11.88 -1.77
CA GLY A 175 17.45 13.29 -1.99
C GLY A 175 18.01 14.01 -0.77
N ALA A 176 18.51 13.29 0.24
CA ALA A 176 19.04 13.91 1.45
C ALA A 176 20.23 14.88 1.18
N LEU A 177 21.02 14.61 0.14
CA LEU A 177 22.15 15.43 -0.32
C LEU A 177 21.75 16.64 -1.20
N LEU A 178 20.47 16.79 -1.54
CA LEU A 178 20.02 17.91 -2.38
C LEU A 178 20.03 19.23 -1.61
N SER A 179 20.18 20.34 -2.34
CA SER A 179 19.91 21.67 -1.79
C SER A 179 18.44 21.80 -1.39
N SER A 180 18.13 22.72 -0.47
CA SER A 180 16.76 22.96 0.01
C SER A 180 15.75 23.18 -1.13
N GLY A 181 16.14 23.97 -2.15
CA GLY A 181 15.31 24.20 -3.34
C GLY A 181 15.07 22.94 -4.17
N ASN A 182 16.06 22.06 -4.29
CA ASN A 182 15.89 20.79 -5.02
C ASN A 182 15.13 19.74 -4.20
N LYS A 183 15.24 19.75 -2.86
CA LYS A 183 14.40 18.91 -1.98
C LYS A 183 12.92 19.23 -2.15
N GLU A 184 12.56 20.52 -2.24
CA GLU A 184 11.17 20.94 -2.45
C GLU A 184 10.64 20.52 -3.82
N LYS A 185 11.42 20.72 -4.89
CA LYS A 185 11.07 20.22 -6.23
C LYS A 185 10.86 18.69 -6.23
N LEU A 186 11.76 17.95 -5.57
CA LEU A 186 11.65 16.49 -5.46
C LEU A 186 10.35 16.08 -4.75
N ARG A 187 9.99 16.79 -3.67
CA ARG A 187 8.75 16.54 -2.92
C ARG A 187 7.51 16.70 -3.80
N GLN A 188 7.41 17.83 -4.50
CA GLN A 188 6.29 18.12 -5.41
C GLN A 188 6.17 17.07 -6.53
N ILE A 189 7.30 16.69 -7.14
CA ILE A 189 7.32 15.64 -8.18
C ILE A 189 6.86 14.29 -7.63
N LYS A 190 7.34 13.89 -6.44
CA LYS A 190 6.95 12.61 -5.81
C LYS A 190 5.47 12.58 -5.42
N GLU A 191 4.94 13.70 -4.92
CA GLU A 191 3.52 13.84 -4.59
C GLU A 191 2.65 13.67 -5.85
N GLU A 192 2.98 14.39 -6.93
CA GLU A 192 2.25 14.28 -8.19
C GLU A 192 2.33 12.88 -8.80
N LEU A 193 3.52 12.25 -8.80
CA LEU A 193 3.69 10.86 -9.23
C LEU A 193 2.81 9.91 -8.41
N SER A 194 2.73 10.08 -7.09
CA SER A 194 1.89 9.26 -6.21
C SER A 194 0.42 9.33 -6.62
N HIS A 195 -0.10 10.55 -6.84
CA HIS A 195 -1.47 10.76 -7.32
C HIS A 195 -1.71 10.09 -8.69
N LEU A 196 -0.79 10.25 -9.64
CA LEU A 196 -0.91 9.66 -10.96
C LEU A 196 -0.88 8.13 -10.92
N TYR A 197 -0.03 7.52 -10.08
CA TYR A 197 -0.01 6.06 -9.91
C TYR A 197 -1.31 5.51 -9.33
N ILE A 198 -1.90 6.21 -8.35
CA ILE A 198 -3.21 5.83 -7.79
C ILE A 198 -4.29 5.93 -8.87
N LYS A 199 -4.33 7.05 -9.61
CA LYS A 199 -5.30 7.26 -10.68
C LYS A 199 -5.16 6.23 -11.80
N PHE A 200 -3.94 5.90 -12.22
CA PHE A 200 -3.65 4.87 -13.21
C PHE A 200 -4.19 3.50 -12.78
N ARG A 201 -3.92 3.08 -11.53
CA ARG A 201 -4.42 1.79 -11.00
C ARG A 201 -5.94 1.74 -10.93
N GLN A 202 -6.58 2.82 -10.48
CA GLN A 202 -8.04 2.92 -10.40
C GLN A 202 -8.69 2.87 -11.80
N ASN A 203 -8.13 3.60 -12.76
CA ASN A 203 -8.60 3.58 -14.14
C ASN A 203 -8.46 2.18 -14.77
N GLN A 204 -7.32 1.51 -14.58
CA GLN A 204 -7.10 0.14 -15.05
C GLN A 204 -8.09 -0.87 -14.45
N LEU A 205 -8.42 -0.73 -13.15
CA LEU A 205 -9.43 -1.57 -12.51
C LEU A 205 -10.83 -1.30 -13.07
N ALA A 206 -11.20 -0.03 -13.26
CA ALA A 206 -12.49 0.35 -13.83
C ALA A 206 -12.66 -0.19 -15.26
N GLU A 207 -11.63 -0.07 -16.10
CA GLU A 207 -11.61 -0.62 -17.47
C GLU A 207 -11.72 -2.15 -17.49
N THR A 208 -11.03 -2.82 -16.56
CA THR A 208 -11.12 -4.28 -16.41
C THR A 208 -12.54 -4.73 -16.02
N ASN A 209 -13.22 -3.97 -15.16
CA ASN A 209 -14.56 -4.29 -14.68
C ASN A 209 -15.69 -3.87 -15.63
N LYS A 210 -15.44 -2.91 -16.52
CA LYS A 210 -16.40 -2.35 -17.47
C LYS A 210 -16.84 -3.36 -18.53
N ILE A 211 -15.90 -4.18 -19.01
CA ILE A 211 -16.16 -5.11 -20.11
C ILE A 211 -16.64 -6.45 -19.56
N ILE A 212 -17.89 -6.76 -19.89
CA ILE A 212 -18.55 -8.04 -19.62
C ILE A 212 -19.21 -8.46 -20.92
N LEU A 213 -18.71 -9.53 -21.52
CA LEU A 213 -19.37 -10.18 -22.64
C LEU A 213 -20.42 -11.14 -22.08
N VAL A 214 -21.70 -10.85 -22.36
CA VAL A 214 -22.81 -11.74 -22.01
C VAL A 214 -23.09 -12.66 -23.18
N ILE A 215 -23.16 -13.95 -22.91
CA ILE A 215 -23.48 -15.00 -23.87
C ILE A 215 -24.82 -15.60 -23.43
N GLU A 216 -25.82 -15.54 -24.31
CA GLU A 216 -27.17 -16.05 -24.03
C GLU A 216 -27.43 -17.40 -24.71
N ASN A 217 -26.75 -17.67 -25.82
CA ASN A 217 -26.92 -18.90 -26.59
C ASN A 217 -25.86 -19.93 -26.22
N GLU A 218 -26.28 -21.16 -25.91
CA GLU A 218 -25.37 -22.24 -25.55
C GLU A 218 -24.39 -22.60 -26.68
N SER A 219 -24.82 -22.45 -27.94
CA SER A 219 -23.96 -22.65 -29.13
C SER A 219 -22.72 -21.76 -29.15
N ASP A 220 -22.78 -20.61 -28.48
CA ASP A 220 -21.71 -19.62 -28.46
C ASP A 220 -20.61 -19.98 -27.46
N LEU A 221 -20.81 -21.04 -26.66
CA LEU A 221 -19.85 -21.64 -25.75
C LEU A 221 -18.98 -22.73 -26.40
N ALA A 222 -19.11 -22.93 -27.72
CA ALA A 222 -18.36 -23.94 -28.46
C ALA A 222 -16.85 -23.89 -28.13
N GLY A 223 -16.27 -25.06 -27.87
CA GLY A 223 -14.86 -25.25 -27.48
C GLY A 223 -14.55 -25.04 -26.00
N LEU A 224 -15.40 -24.37 -25.22
CA LEU A 224 -15.12 -24.11 -23.81
C LEU A 224 -15.22 -25.38 -22.94
N PRO A 225 -14.21 -25.69 -22.10
CA PRO A 225 -14.28 -26.74 -21.09
C PRO A 225 -15.43 -26.50 -20.11
N ALA A 226 -15.92 -27.58 -19.50
CA ALA A 226 -17.05 -27.53 -18.57
C ALA A 226 -16.81 -26.55 -17.41
N GLU A 227 -15.60 -26.56 -16.85
CA GLU A 227 -15.21 -25.70 -15.72
C GLU A 227 -15.26 -24.21 -16.10
N VAL A 228 -14.90 -23.88 -17.34
CA VAL A 228 -14.95 -22.50 -17.86
C VAL A 228 -16.39 -22.05 -18.06
N ARG A 229 -17.26 -22.96 -18.54
CA ARG A 229 -18.70 -22.70 -18.68
C ARG A 229 -19.36 -22.50 -17.32
N GLU A 230 -19.02 -23.32 -16.32
CA GLU A 230 -19.54 -23.18 -14.96
C GLU A 230 -19.12 -21.86 -14.32
N ALA A 231 -17.83 -21.51 -14.38
CA ALA A 231 -17.32 -20.25 -13.85
C ALA A 231 -17.97 -19.02 -14.53
N ALA A 232 -18.19 -19.09 -15.85
CA ALA A 232 -18.87 -18.02 -16.58
C ALA A 232 -20.35 -17.89 -16.21
N ALA A 233 -21.04 -19.00 -15.92
CA ALA A 233 -22.42 -18.99 -15.44
C ALA A 233 -22.52 -18.42 -14.02
N GLU A 234 -21.59 -18.79 -13.13
CA GLU A 234 -21.51 -18.23 -11.78
C GLU A 234 -21.24 -16.72 -11.79
N LEU A 235 -20.33 -16.27 -12.67
CA LEU A 235 -20.08 -14.84 -12.86
C LEU A 235 -21.35 -14.11 -13.36
N ALA A 236 -22.08 -14.67 -14.32
CA ALA A 236 -23.34 -14.09 -14.80
C ALA A 236 -24.38 -14.00 -13.68
N LYS A 237 -24.53 -15.08 -12.90
CA LYS A 237 -25.44 -15.13 -11.74
C LYS A 237 -25.10 -14.08 -10.69
N SER A 238 -23.82 -13.92 -10.35
CA SER A 238 -23.38 -12.88 -9.39
C SER A 238 -23.68 -11.44 -9.86
N LYS A 239 -23.94 -11.26 -11.16
CA LYS A 239 -24.32 -9.99 -11.79
C LYS A 239 -25.82 -9.87 -12.08
N GLY A 240 -26.63 -10.81 -11.60
CA GLY A 240 -28.09 -10.82 -11.79
C GLY A 240 -28.54 -11.17 -13.21
N MET A 241 -27.68 -11.82 -14.00
CA MET A 241 -27.98 -12.24 -15.37
C MET A 241 -28.31 -13.73 -15.42
N ASP A 242 -29.45 -14.10 -14.83
CA ASP A 242 -29.90 -15.48 -14.74
C ASP A 242 -30.12 -16.08 -16.15
N LYS A 243 -29.64 -17.31 -16.37
CA LYS A 243 -29.67 -18.04 -17.66
C LYS A 243 -28.74 -17.50 -18.75
N SER A 244 -27.59 -16.95 -18.37
CA SER A 244 -26.54 -16.55 -19.30
C SER A 244 -25.15 -16.92 -18.79
N TRP A 245 -24.14 -16.70 -19.61
CA TRP A 245 -22.73 -16.80 -19.24
C TRP A 245 -22.08 -15.42 -19.39
N ALA A 246 -21.20 -15.07 -18.47
CA ALA A 246 -20.48 -13.82 -18.49
C ALA A 246 -18.98 -14.08 -18.60
N ILE A 247 -18.32 -13.39 -19.53
CA ILE A 247 -16.86 -13.37 -19.67
C ILE A 247 -16.37 -11.96 -19.33
N ASN A 248 -15.42 -11.85 -18.41
CA ASN A 248 -14.80 -10.58 -18.04
C ASN A 248 -13.30 -10.57 -18.38
N LEU A 249 -12.64 -9.45 -18.09
CA LEU A 249 -11.21 -9.27 -18.40
C LEU A 249 -10.26 -9.74 -17.29
N GLN A 250 -10.77 -10.34 -16.22
CA GLN A 250 -9.91 -10.92 -15.18
C GLN A 250 -9.23 -12.17 -15.74
N LYS A 251 -7.95 -12.38 -15.40
CA LYS A 251 -7.12 -13.46 -15.98
C LYS A 251 -7.78 -14.85 -15.93
N PRO A 252 -8.46 -15.27 -14.83
CA PRO A 252 -9.12 -16.57 -14.77
C PRO A 252 -10.32 -16.74 -15.72
N SER A 253 -10.92 -15.65 -16.22
CA SER A 253 -11.99 -15.68 -17.22
C SER A 253 -11.43 -15.46 -18.63
N PHE A 254 -10.61 -14.42 -18.79
CA PHE A 254 -10.03 -13.98 -20.05
C PHE A 254 -9.14 -15.04 -20.73
N ILE A 255 -8.17 -15.60 -19.99
CA ILE A 255 -7.18 -16.53 -20.56
C ILE A 255 -7.84 -17.80 -21.11
N PRO A 256 -8.63 -18.56 -20.32
CA PRO A 256 -9.23 -19.78 -20.83
C PRO A 256 -10.26 -19.49 -21.93
N PHE A 257 -10.98 -18.37 -21.87
CA PHE A 257 -11.90 -18.01 -22.96
C PHE A 257 -11.16 -17.83 -24.29
N LEU A 258 -10.04 -17.08 -24.30
CA LEU A 258 -9.25 -16.92 -25.53
C LEU A 258 -8.56 -18.21 -25.97
N GLN A 259 -8.18 -19.08 -25.03
CA GLN A 259 -7.50 -20.33 -25.31
C GLN A 259 -8.43 -21.37 -25.96
N TYR A 260 -9.68 -21.49 -25.48
CA TYR A 260 -10.54 -22.61 -25.83
C TYR A 260 -11.77 -22.25 -26.67
N SER A 261 -12.28 -21.03 -26.61
CA SER A 261 -13.49 -20.67 -27.37
C SER A 261 -13.25 -20.85 -28.86
N GLU A 262 -14.14 -21.53 -29.57
CA GLU A 262 -14.10 -21.65 -31.03
C GLU A 262 -14.62 -20.37 -31.72
N ARG A 263 -15.36 -19.52 -31.00
CA ARG A 263 -15.99 -18.30 -31.53
C ARG A 263 -15.00 -17.15 -31.71
N ARG A 264 -14.42 -17.06 -32.92
CA ARG A 264 -13.44 -16.02 -33.29
C ARG A 264 -13.95 -14.60 -33.07
N ASP A 265 -15.20 -14.35 -33.43
CA ASP A 265 -15.87 -13.07 -33.26
C ASP A 265 -15.96 -12.67 -31.78
N LEU A 266 -16.31 -13.61 -30.89
CA LEU A 266 -16.37 -13.35 -29.45
C LEU A 266 -14.97 -13.22 -28.82
N ARG A 267 -14.00 -14.04 -29.25
CA ARG A 267 -12.59 -13.88 -28.88
C ARG A 267 -12.07 -12.49 -29.25
N GLU A 268 -12.44 -11.99 -30.43
CA GLU A 268 -12.04 -10.66 -30.89
C GLU A 268 -12.58 -9.55 -29.99
N ILE A 269 -13.84 -9.63 -29.55
CA ILE A 269 -14.44 -8.68 -28.60
C ILE A 269 -13.65 -8.66 -27.28
N VAL A 270 -13.43 -9.84 -26.69
CA VAL A 270 -12.74 -9.98 -25.40
C VAL A 270 -11.27 -9.55 -25.50
N TYR A 271 -10.58 -9.94 -26.58
CA TYR A 271 -9.19 -9.55 -26.83
C TYR A 271 -9.05 -8.04 -27.00
N LYS A 272 -9.85 -7.41 -27.86
CA LYS A 272 -9.85 -5.95 -28.05
C LYS A 272 -10.16 -5.22 -26.76
N GLY A 273 -11.11 -5.73 -25.97
CA GLY A 273 -11.40 -5.23 -24.64
C GLY A 273 -10.18 -5.23 -23.72
N TYR A 274 -9.40 -6.32 -23.72
CA TYR A 274 -8.23 -6.47 -22.87
C TYR A 274 -7.05 -5.58 -23.27
N VAL A 275 -6.71 -5.52 -24.57
CA VAL A 275 -5.53 -4.79 -25.06
C VAL A 275 -5.74 -3.27 -25.08
N ASN A 276 -6.98 -2.81 -25.18
CA ASN A 276 -7.31 -1.37 -25.19
C ASN A 276 -7.65 -0.81 -23.80
N ARG A 277 -7.44 -1.55 -22.71
CA ARG A 277 -7.73 -1.04 -21.35
C ARG A 277 -6.92 0.23 -21.04
N GLY A 278 -7.63 1.32 -20.77
CA GLY A 278 -7.02 2.64 -20.53
C GLY A 278 -6.54 3.33 -21.80
N ASN A 279 -7.06 2.94 -22.97
CA ASN A 279 -6.75 3.53 -24.27
C ASN A 279 -8.02 3.66 -25.13
N ASN A 280 -9.10 4.16 -24.54
CA ASN A 280 -10.43 4.26 -25.17
C ASN A 280 -10.91 5.70 -25.37
N GLY A 281 -10.11 6.71 -25.00
CA GLY A 281 -10.52 8.13 -25.07
C GLY A 281 -11.68 8.49 -24.14
N ASP A 282 -11.97 7.66 -23.14
CA ASP A 282 -13.02 7.87 -22.16
C ASP A 282 -12.47 8.42 -20.82
N LYS A 283 -13.33 8.52 -19.81
CA LYS A 283 -12.93 9.02 -18.47
C LYS A 283 -11.90 8.14 -17.74
N TYR A 284 -11.62 6.94 -18.25
CA TYR A 284 -10.64 5.99 -17.72
C TYR A 284 -9.40 5.87 -18.61
N ASP A 285 -9.28 6.68 -19.65
CA ASP A 285 -8.07 6.75 -20.48
C ASP A 285 -6.82 7.06 -19.63
N CYS A 286 -5.71 6.42 -20.00
CA CYS A 286 -4.44 6.48 -19.28
C CYS A 286 -3.30 7.07 -20.11
N ASN A 287 -3.52 7.48 -21.36
CA ASN A 287 -2.46 7.99 -22.24
C ASN A 287 -1.80 9.24 -21.65
N GLU A 288 -2.59 10.25 -21.28
CA GLU A 288 -2.07 11.48 -20.67
C GLU A 288 -1.42 11.21 -19.30
N ILE A 289 -1.99 10.28 -18.52
CA ILE A 289 -1.45 9.89 -17.21
C ILE A 289 -0.05 9.28 -17.38
N ILE A 290 0.12 8.33 -18.30
CA ILE A 290 1.41 7.68 -18.57
C ILE A 290 2.42 8.69 -19.09
N ALA A 291 2.04 9.57 -20.03
CA ALA A 291 2.91 10.61 -20.55
C ALA A 291 3.41 11.54 -19.43
N LYS A 292 2.51 11.95 -18.52
CA LYS A 292 2.87 12.78 -17.37
C LYS A 292 3.78 12.07 -16.38
N ILE A 293 3.51 10.78 -16.10
CA ILE A 293 4.41 9.94 -15.28
C ILE A 293 5.82 9.89 -15.88
N ALA A 294 5.92 9.66 -17.20
CA ALA A 294 7.21 9.59 -17.88
C ALA A 294 7.96 10.93 -17.79
N SER A 295 7.27 12.05 -18.03
CA SER A 295 7.84 13.40 -17.90
C SER A 295 8.33 13.69 -16.48
N LEU A 296 7.53 13.36 -15.46
CA LEU A 296 7.88 13.59 -14.06
C LEU A 296 9.05 12.69 -13.62
N ARG A 297 9.16 11.47 -14.14
CA ARG A 297 10.30 10.59 -13.90
C ARG A 297 11.60 11.16 -14.47
N VAL A 298 11.56 11.78 -15.65
CA VAL A 298 12.71 12.50 -16.22
C VAL A 298 13.08 13.69 -15.35
N ALA A 299 12.10 14.52 -14.96
CA ALA A 299 12.34 15.66 -14.07
C ALA A 299 12.93 15.23 -12.72
N LEU A 300 12.43 14.14 -12.14
CA LEU A 300 12.96 13.54 -10.90
C LEU A 300 14.43 13.18 -11.07
N ALA A 301 14.79 12.47 -12.14
CA ALA A 301 16.16 12.06 -12.41
C ALA A 301 17.10 13.27 -12.51
N GLN A 302 16.68 14.31 -13.24
CA GLN A 302 17.45 15.54 -13.41
C GLN A 302 17.65 16.28 -12.08
N VAL A 303 16.62 16.38 -11.24
CA VAL A 303 16.73 16.97 -9.90
C VAL A 303 17.73 16.19 -9.04
N MET A 304 17.74 14.87 -9.19
CA MET A 304 18.65 13.96 -8.49
C MET A 304 20.05 13.88 -9.11
N GLY A 305 20.32 14.59 -10.22
CA GLY A 305 21.62 14.64 -10.89
C GLY A 305 21.92 13.47 -11.85
N TYR A 306 20.88 12.75 -12.30
CA TYR A 306 21.00 11.66 -13.27
C TYR A 306 20.49 12.10 -14.65
N GLU A 307 21.07 11.53 -15.71
CA GLU A 307 20.71 11.84 -17.10
C GLU A 307 19.29 11.37 -17.44
N ASN A 308 18.88 10.24 -16.89
CA ASN A 308 17.57 9.64 -17.10
C ASN A 308 17.11 8.82 -15.88
N TYR A 309 15.82 8.49 -15.87
CA TYR A 309 15.20 7.77 -14.77
C TYR A 309 15.75 6.34 -14.57
N ALA A 310 16.21 5.69 -15.64
CA ALA A 310 16.77 4.34 -15.53
C ALA A 310 18.09 4.35 -14.73
N GLN A 311 18.98 5.32 -14.98
CA GLN A 311 20.20 5.50 -14.18
C GLN A 311 19.86 5.72 -12.69
N TYR A 312 18.93 6.63 -12.39
CA TYR A 312 18.46 6.87 -11.03
C TYR A 312 17.94 5.58 -10.36
N GLN A 313 17.04 4.86 -11.03
CA GLN A 313 16.40 3.66 -10.50
C GLN A 313 17.40 2.51 -10.26
N LEU A 314 18.43 2.40 -11.10
CA LEU A 314 19.41 1.31 -11.03
C LEU A 314 20.47 1.50 -9.93
N THR A 315 20.58 2.68 -9.32
CA THR A 315 21.46 2.92 -8.17
C THR A 315 21.20 1.96 -7.00
N ARG A 316 19.96 1.48 -6.86
CA ARG A 316 19.52 0.52 -5.84
C ARG A 316 19.23 -0.88 -6.40
N ARG A 317 19.86 -1.23 -7.52
CA ARG A 317 19.71 -2.54 -8.19
C ARG A 317 21.07 -3.19 -8.43
N MET A 318 21.07 -4.49 -8.70
CA MET A 318 22.28 -5.25 -8.99
C MET A 318 22.85 -4.95 -10.38
N ALA A 319 22.01 -4.60 -11.35
CA ALA A 319 22.45 -4.32 -12.72
C ALA A 319 23.27 -3.02 -12.85
N LYS A 320 23.16 -2.09 -11.89
CA LYS A 320 23.89 -0.80 -11.76
C LYS A 320 23.72 0.21 -12.89
N THR A 321 23.71 -0.20 -14.16
CA THR A 321 23.71 0.68 -15.33
C THR A 321 22.66 0.25 -16.35
N PRO A 322 22.06 1.21 -17.09
CA PRO A 322 21.14 0.88 -18.17
C PRO A 322 21.78 -0.03 -19.23
N GLN A 323 23.05 0.23 -19.58
CA GLN A 323 23.78 -0.57 -20.57
C GLN A 323 23.86 -2.05 -20.18
N ALA A 324 24.14 -2.37 -18.91
CA ALA A 324 24.19 -3.76 -18.45
C ALA A 324 22.83 -4.46 -18.55
N VAL A 325 21.73 -3.72 -18.36
CA VAL A 325 20.37 -4.24 -18.56
C VAL A 325 20.14 -4.51 -20.04
N ASP A 326 20.44 -3.54 -20.91
CA ASP A 326 20.25 -3.68 -22.36
C ASP A 326 21.10 -4.81 -22.93
N ASP A 327 22.38 -4.90 -22.57
CA ASP A 327 23.28 -5.98 -23.00
C ASP A 327 22.75 -7.36 -22.61
N PHE A 328 22.20 -7.48 -21.41
CA PHE A 328 21.59 -8.73 -20.93
C PHE A 328 20.33 -9.07 -21.71
N LEU A 329 19.42 -8.11 -21.89
CA LEU A 329 18.18 -8.33 -22.65
C LEU A 329 18.47 -8.67 -24.12
N HIS A 330 19.45 -8.04 -24.75
CA HIS A 330 19.84 -8.36 -26.13
C HIS A 330 20.44 -9.76 -26.27
N LYS A 331 21.12 -10.28 -25.23
CA LYS A 331 21.59 -11.68 -25.22
C LYS A 331 20.44 -12.69 -25.20
N LEU A 332 19.29 -12.33 -24.61
CA LEU A 332 18.08 -13.15 -24.61
C LEU A 332 17.25 -12.97 -25.88
N TRP A 333 17.19 -11.73 -26.38
CA TRP A 333 16.39 -11.38 -27.55
C TRP A 333 16.90 -12.06 -28.82
N LYS A 334 18.21 -12.02 -29.07
CA LYS A 334 18.83 -12.62 -30.27
C LYS A 334 18.44 -14.09 -30.49
N PRO A 335 18.63 -15.01 -29.53
CA PRO A 335 18.23 -16.41 -29.70
C PRO A 335 16.71 -16.63 -29.67
N SER A 336 15.92 -15.68 -29.15
CA SER A 336 14.44 -15.80 -29.20
C SER A 336 13.84 -15.50 -30.58
N LEU A 337 14.65 -14.95 -31.50
CA LEU A 337 14.26 -14.71 -32.89
C LEU A 337 14.55 -15.91 -33.81
N GLU A 338 15.40 -16.83 -33.36
CA GLU A 338 15.73 -18.10 -34.02
C GLU A 338 14.73 -19.18 -33.62
#